data_AF-Q9JIK6-F1
#
_entry.id   AF-Q9JIK6-F1
#
_cell.length_a   1.000
_cell.length_b   1.000
_cell.length_c   1.000
_cell.angle_alpha   90.00
_cell.angle_beta   90.00
_cell.angle_gamma   90.00
#
_symmetry.space_group_name_H-M   'P 1'
#
loop_
_entity.id
_entity.type
_entity.pdbx_description
1 polymer ?
#
loop_
_entity_poly.entity_id
_entity_poly.type
_entity_poly.pdbx_seq_one_letter_code
_entity_poly.pdbx_strand_id
1 'polypeptide(L)'
;MWALQTPTELEGNITQIKWGSRKNLLAVSSTESVSILSEQAMSSHFHQQVAAVQISPSLVNVSFLSTGGTHSLHTDMHISGVFATK
;
A
#
# COMPACT_ATOMS: atom_id res chain seq x y z
N MET A 1 14.92 -4.83 -6.77
CA MET A 1 15.35 -3.44 -7.04
C MET A 1 14.15 -2.55 -6.72
N TRP A 2 14.32 -1.53 -5.88
CA TRP A 2 13.25 -0.75 -5.27
C TRP A 2 12.37 -0.04 -6.33
N ALA A 3 11.09 -0.39 -6.41
CA ALA A 3 10.11 0.41 -7.13
C ALA A 3 9.54 1.44 -6.14
N LEU A 4 9.71 2.73 -6.46
CA LEU A 4 9.16 3.82 -5.68
C LEU A 4 7.63 3.74 -5.78
N GLN A 5 6.97 3.34 -4.71
CA GLN A 5 5.51 3.40 -4.64
C GLN A 5 5.11 4.88 -4.65
N THR A 6 4.01 5.21 -5.33
CA THR A 6 3.47 6.58 -5.29
C THR A 6 3.21 6.94 -3.83
N PRO A 7 3.73 8.07 -3.33
CA PRO A 7 3.48 8.49 -1.96
C PRO A 7 1.98 8.50 -1.66
N THR A 8 1.60 8.15 -0.42
CA THR A 8 0.23 8.37 0.03
C THR A 8 -0.02 9.88 0.04
N GLU A 9 -0.91 10.34 -0.83
CA GLU A 9 -1.37 11.72 -0.86
C GLU A 9 -2.31 11.96 0.33
N LEU A 10 -2.10 13.06 1.05
CA LEU A 10 -2.91 13.48 2.19
C LEU A 10 -3.38 14.91 1.96
N GLU A 11 -4.64 15.17 2.25
CA GLU A 11 -5.26 16.49 2.05
C GLU A 11 -5.14 17.40 3.28
N GLY A 12 -5.17 18.70 3.02
CA GLY A 12 -5.10 19.75 4.04
C GLY A 12 -3.68 20.09 4.48
N ASN A 13 -3.56 21.14 5.31
CA ASN A 13 -2.26 21.59 5.80
C ASN A 13 -1.78 20.67 6.94
N ILE A 14 -0.74 19.90 6.71
CA ILE A 14 -0.19 18.97 7.70
C ILE A 14 0.53 19.75 8.81
N THR A 15 0.10 19.56 10.05
CA THR A 15 0.67 20.23 11.24
C THR A 15 1.60 19.30 12.00
N GLN A 16 1.36 17.99 11.98
CA GLN A 16 2.18 17.02 12.70
C GLN A 16 2.19 15.66 12.01
N ILE A 17 3.36 15.01 12.05
CA ILE A 17 3.57 13.63 11.59
C ILE A 17 4.34 12.87 12.68
N LYS A 18 3.87 11.67 13.05
CA LYS A 18 4.57 10.84 14.03
C LYS A 18 4.40 9.35 13.78
N TRP A 19 5.52 8.63 13.69
CA TRP A 19 5.53 7.18 13.71
C TRP A 19 5.17 6.65 15.10
N GLY A 20 4.29 5.65 15.12
CA GLY A 20 4.06 4.82 16.29
C GLY A 20 5.30 4.01 16.61
N SER A 21 5.49 3.66 17.88
CA SER A 21 6.63 2.85 18.33
C SER A 21 6.52 1.37 17.96
N ARG A 22 5.36 0.92 17.44
CA ARG A 22 5.05 -0.47 17.07
C ARG A 22 4.08 -0.49 15.88
N LYS A 23 3.99 -1.64 15.19
CA LYS A 23 3.03 -1.95 14.12
C LYS A 23 3.15 -1.09 12.84
N ASN A 24 4.25 -0.35 12.67
CA ASN A 24 4.51 0.48 11.49
C ASN A 24 3.34 1.42 11.15
N LEU A 25 2.76 2.04 12.17
CA LEU A 25 1.66 3.01 12.02
C LEU A 25 2.20 4.43 11.97
N LEU A 26 1.65 5.25 11.08
CA LEU A 26 1.97 6.66 10.95
C LEU A 26 0.72 7.49 11.29
N ALA A 27 0.81 8.30 12.35
CA ALA A 27 -0.22 9.28 12.66
C ALA A 27 0.10 10.59 11.94
N VAL A 28 -0.89 11.13 11.23
CA VAL A 28 -0.81 12.42 10.55
C VAL A 28 -1.95 13.30 11.02
N SER A 29 -1.63 14.51 11.46
CA SER A 29 -2.61 15.54 11.80
C SER A 29 -2.53 16.65 10.76
N SER A 30 -3.67 16.97 10.17
CA SER A 30 -3.86 18.21 9.40
C SER A 30 -4.66 19.22 10.21
N THR A 31 -4.91 20.38 9.63
CA THR A 31 -5.83 21.39 10.18
C THR A 31 -7.29 20.92 10.22
N GLU A 32 -7.64 19.94 9.38
CA GLU A 32 -9.03 19.52 9.15
C GLU A 32 -9.32 18.13 9.71
N SER A 33 -8.30 17.26 9.81
CA SER A 33 -8.50 15.87 10.20
C SER A 33 -7.26 15.23 10.83
N VAL A 34 -7.47 14.05 11.41
CA VAL A 34 -6.39 13.16 11.88
C VAL A 34 -6.54 11.82 11.15
N SER A 35 -5.46 11.35 10.55
CA SER A 35 -5.40 10.09 9.81
C SER A 35 -4.35 9.15 10.41
N ILE A 36 -4.66 7.85 10.45
CA ILE A 36 -3.73 6.79 10.85
C ILE A 36 -3.47 5.91 9.63
N LEU A 37 -2.23 5.92 9.17
CA LEU A 37 -1.77 5.07 8.07
C LEU A 37 -1.05 3.85 8.62
N SER A 38 -1.12 2.73 7.90
CA SER A 38 -0.34 1.52 8.17
C SER A 38 0.60 1.27 7.02
N GLU A 39 1.89 1.13 7.30
CA GLU A 39 2.86 0.68 6.30
C GLU A 39 2.56 -0.78 5.94
N GLN A 40 2.58 -1.10 4.65
CA GLN A 40 2.35 -2.44 4.13
C GLN A 40 3.48 -2.84 3.19
N ALA A 41 3.97 -4.08 3.32
CA ALA A 41 4.96 -4.62 2.39
C ALA A 41 4.30 -4.91 1.03
N MET A 42 4.86 -4.34 -0.04
CA MET A 42 4.34 -4.48 -1.40
C MET A 42 5.32 -5.24 -2.29
N SER A 43 4.78 -6.13 -3.13
CA SER A 43 5.48 -6.73 -4.27
C SER A 43 5.01 -6.06 -5.56
N SER A 44 5.92 -5.74 -6.49
CA SER A 44 5.56 -5.08 -7.75
C SER A 44 6.30 -5.65 -8.96
N HIS A 45 5.63 -5.60 -10.13
CA HIS A 45 6.17 -5.94 -11.43
C HIS A 45 6.09 -4.71 -12.33
N PHE A 46 7.22 -4.00 -12.48
CA PHE A 46 7.30 -2.69 -13.12
C PHE A 46 6.81 -2.70 -14.58
N HIS A 47 7.26 -3.66 -15.38
CA HIS A 47 6.97 -3.68 -16.82
C HIS A 47 5.47 -3.82 -17.12
N GLN A 48 4.77 -4.63 -16.33
CA GLN A 48 3.32 -4.86 -16.52
C GLN A 48 2.47 -3.97 -15.63
N GLN A 49 3.10 -3.06 -14.88
CA GLN A 49 2.41 -2.10 -14.03
C GLN A 49 1.44 -2.78 -13.04
N VAL A 50 1.85 -3.91 -12.46
CA VAL A 50 1.08 -4.65 -11.46
C VAL A 50 1.76 -4.58 -10.11
N ALA A 51 1.00 -4.36 -9.06
CA ALA A 51 1.47 -4.41 -7.69
C ALA A 51 0.51 -5.23 -6.82
N ALA A 52 1.03 -5.92 -5.81
CA ALA A 52 0.23 -6.59 -4.80
C ALA A 52 0.71 -6.26 -3.40
N VAL A 53 -0.23 -6.15 -2.48
CA VAL A 53 -0.01 -5.84 -1.08
C VAL A 53 -0.79 -6.81 -0.20
N GLN A 54 -0.13 -7.35 0.83
CA GLN A 54 -0.77 -8.20 1.83
C GLN A 54 -1.45 -7.31 2.87
N ILE A 55 -2.77 -7.27 2.90
CA ILE A 55 -3.54 -6.44 3.85
C ILE A 55 -3.74 -7.16 5.19
N SER A 56 -3.96 -8.48 5.13
CA SER A 56 -4.05 -9.38 6.28
C SER A 56 -3.45 -10.74 5.90
N PRO A 57 -3.21 -11.67 6.85
CA PRO A 57 -2.71 -13.01 6.50
C PRO A 57 -3.55 -13.75 5.45
N SER A 58 -4.84 -13.39 5.30
CA SER A 58 -5.76 -14.03 4.36
C SER A 58 -6.24 -13.14 3.22
N LEU A 59 -5.81 -11.87 3.15
CA LEU A 59 -6.29 -10.88 2.17
C LEU A 59 -5.13 -10.20 1.45
N VAL A 60 -5.15 -10.31 0.12
CA VAL A 60 -4.20 -9.66 -0.79
C VAL A 60 -4.97 -8.73 -1.71
N ASN A 61 -4.49 -7.49 -1.87
CA ASN A 61 -4.98 -6.62 -2.93
C ASN A 61 -3.97 -6.58 -4.07
N VAL A 62 -4.46 -6.70 -5.30
CA VAL A 62 -3.69 -6.63 -6.54
C VAL A 62 -4.19 -5.44 -7.36
N SER A 63 -3.30 -4.50 -7.66
CA SER A 63 -3.60 -3.30 -8.44
C SER A 63 -2.88 -3.33 -9.78
N PHE A 64 -3.62 -3.09 -10.85
CA PHE A 64 -3.13 -2.89 -12.22
C PHE A 64 -3.08 -1.39 -12.48
N LEU A 65 -1.91 -0.78 -12.31
CA LEU A 65 -1.72 0.66 -12.43
C LEU A 65 -2.01 1.17 -13.85
N SER A 66 -1.81 0.32 -14.87
CA SER A 66 -2.12 0.65 -16.27
C SER A 66 -3.61 0.83 -16.54
N THR A 67 -4.46 0.10 -15.82
CA THR A 67 -5.93 0.10 -16.03
C THR A 67 -6.69 0.77 -14.88
N GLY A 68 -6.01 1.07 -13.78
CA GLY A 68 -6.61 1.57 -12.55
C GLY A 68 -7.42 0.52 -11.77
N GLY A 69 -7.44 -0.74 -12.23
CA GLY A 69 -8.19 -1.82 -11.59
C GLY A 69 -7.51 -2.31 -10.31
N THR A 70 -8.29 -2.51 -9.24
CA THR A 70 -7.82 -3.19 -8.03
C THR A 70 -8.73 -4.35 -7.70
N HIS A 71 -8.13 -5.50 -7.41
CA HIS A 71 -8.82 -6.75 -7.10
C HIS A 71 -8.38 -7.28 -5.74
N SER A 72 -9.33 -7.76 -4.95
CA SER A 72 -9.07 -8.40 -3.67
C SER A 72 -9.11 -9.93 -3.82
N LEU A 73 -8.09 -10.60 -3.33
CA LEU A 73 -7.95 -12.05 -3.33
C LEU A 73 -7.88 -12.55 -1.89
N HIS A 74 -8.72 -13.53 -1.57
CA HIS A 74 -8.64 -14.24 -0.31
C HIS A 74 -7.76 -15.47 -0.47
N THR A 75 -6.67 -15.55 0.30
CA THR A 75 -5.69 -16.64 0.22
C THR A 75 -4.97 -16.80 1.55
N ASP A 76 -4.81 -18.02 2.04
CA ASP A 76 -4.06 -18.34 3.27
C ASP A 76 -2.54 -18.39 3.04
N MET A 77 -2.04 -17.70 2.00
CA MET A 77 -0.64 -17.68 1.58
C MET A 77 -0.09 -16.25 1.63
N HIS A 78 1.20 -16.13 1.95
CA HIS A 78 1.91 -14.87 1.93
C HIS A 78 2.48 -14.60 0.53
N ILE A 79 2.32 -13.37 0.04
CA ILE A 79 2.95 -12.95 -1.20
C ILE A 79 4.45 -12.74 -1.01
N SER A 80 5.25 -13.26 -1.95
CA SER A 80 6.70 -13.03 -2.02
C SER A 80 7.13 -12.31 -3.30
N GLY A 81 6.22 -12.20 -4.27
CA GLY A 81 6.45 -11.55 -5.55
C GLY A 81 5.17 -11.48 -6.37
N VAL A 82 5.23 -10.73 -7.47
CA VAL A 82 4.16 -10.64 -8.46
C VAL A 82 4.72 -10.79 -9.86
N PHE A 83 3.95 -11.44 -10.70
CA PHE A 83 4.19 -11.59 -12.14
C PHE A 83 2.82 -11.67 -12.81
N ALA A 84 2.64 -10.98 -13.94
CA ALA A 84 1.40 -11.09 -14.71
C ALA A 84 1.64 -11.90 -15.97
N THR A 85 0.69 -12.77 -16.31
CA THR A 85 0.62 -13.42 -17.62
C THR A 85 -0.43 -12.72 -18.47
N LYS A 86 -0.28 -12.81 -19.79
CA LYS A 86 -1.28 -12.34 -20.75
C LYS A 86 -2.55 -13.18 -20.68
#